data_AF-A0A2V6X3J3-F1
#
_entry.id   AF-A0A2V6X3J3-F1
#
_cell.length_a   1.000
_cell.length_b   1.000
_cell.length_c   1.000
_cell.angle_alpha   90.00
_cell.angle_beta   90.00
_cell.angle_gamma   90.00
#
_symmetry.space_group_name_H-M   'P 1'
#
loop_
_entity.id
_entity.type
_entity.pdbx_description
1 polymer ?
#
loop_
_entity_poly.entity_id
_entity_poly.type
_entity_poly.pdbx_seq_one_letter_code
_entity_poly.pdbx_strand_id
1 'polypeptide(L)'
;MVIPGEITEIVGRRSSGRTSALLACLAGVTRAGGIAALIDSEDALDVESAAHAGVELKRLLWVRCGRVRRQAALRAVDMLARCRGFAVVA
;
A
#
# COMPACT_ATOMS: atom_id res chain seq x y z
N MET A 1 9.26 7.90 -6.03
CA MET A 1 8.59 9.17 -6.35
C MET A 1 7.13 8.83 -6.58
N VAL A 2 6.22 9.35 -5.76
CA VAL A 2 4.77 9.20 -5.95
C VAL A 2 4.26 10.57 -6.36
N ILE A 3 3.52 10.65 -7.45
CA ILE A 3 2.92 11.90 -7.92
C ILE A 3 1.46 11.90 -7.41
N PRO A 4 1.05 12.89 -6.60
CA PRO A 4 -0.32 12.93 -6.07
C PRO A 4 -1.36 12.93 -7.20
N GLY A 5 -2.37 12.07 -7.08
CA GLY A 5 -3.47 11.97 -8.05
C GLY A 5 -3.17 11.13 -9.31
N GLU A 6 -1.93 10.64 -9.45
CA GLU A 6 -1.52 9.81 -10.58
C GLU A 6 -1.43 8.33 -10.20
N ILE A 7 -1.50 7.46 -11.21
CA ILE A 7 -1.29 6.02 -11.04
C ILE A 7 0.18 5.68 -11.30
N THR A 8 0.79 4.90 -10.41
CA THR A 8 2.16 4.40 -10.55
C THR A 8 2.16 2.88 -10.54
N GLU A 9 2.89 2.25 -11.47
CA GLU A 9 3.06 0.80 -11.53
C GLU A 9 4.52 0.41 -11.26
N ILE A 10 4.74 -0.58 -10.39
CA ILE A 10 6.06 -1.13 -10.08
C ILE A 10 6.15 -2.55 -10.66
N VAL A 11 6.83 -2.70 -11.80
CA VAL A 11 6.96 -3.98 -12.52
C VAL A 11 8.35 -4.57 -12.35
N GLY A 12 8.45 -5.90 -12.31
CA GLY A 12 9.72 -6.61 -12.13
C GLY A 12 9.51 -8.10 -11.87
N ARG A 13 10.61 -8.86 -11.98
CA ARG A 13 10.62 -10.31 -11.70
C ARG A 13 10.35 -10.56 -10.20
N ARG A 14 10.01 -11.81 -9.87
CA ARG A 14 9.94 -12.23 -8.46
C ARG A 14 11.27 -11.93 -7.78
N SER A 15 11.21 -11.40 -6.56
CA SER A 15 12.38 -10.98 -5.77
C SER A 15 13.17 -9.80 -6.33
N SER A 16 12.65 -9.02 -7.27
CA SER A 16 13.30 -7.78 -7.75
C SER A 16 13.15 -6.58 -6.79
N GLY A 17 12.64 -6.79 -5.57
CA GLY A 17 12.46 -5.71 -4.58
C GLY A 17 11.20 -4.86 -4.73
N ARG A 18 10.20 -5.27 -5.52
CA ARG A 18 8.94 -4.50 -5.71
C ARG A 18 8.24 -4.17 -4.38
N THR A 19 8.08 -5.18 -3.53
CA THR A 19 7.50 -5.01 -2.19
C THR A 19 8.38 -4.10 -1.33
N SER A 20 9.70 -4.22 -1.41
CA SER A 20 10.62 -3.35 -0.68
C SER A 20 10.49 -1.88 -1.12
N ALA A 21 10.35 -1.63 -2.43
CA ALA A 21 10.11 -0.29 -2.97
C ALA A 21 8.77 0.28 -2.51
N LEU A 22 7.72 -0.55 -2.50
CA LEU A 22 6.41 -0.20 -1.96
C LEU A 22 6.49 0.15 -0.46
N LEU A 23 7.14 -0.68 0.36
CA LEU A 23 7.31 -0.43 1.79
C LEU A 23 8.10 0.86 2.05
N ALA A 24 9.15 1.14 1.28
CA ALA A 24 9.90 2.40 1.39
C ALA A 24 9.02 3.63 1.08
N CYS A 25 8.15 3.52 0.08
CA CYS A 25 7.16 4.55 -0.23
C CYS A 25 6.17 4.76 0.93
N LEU A 26 5.57 3.68 1.44
CA LEU A 26 4.65 3.74 2.58
C LEU A 26 5.33 4.32 3.82
N ALA A 27 6.59 3.96 4.08
CA ALA A 27 7.38 4.50 5.18
C ALA A 27 7.60 6.00 5.04
N GLY A 28 7.92 6.49 3.83
CA GLY A 28 8.04 7.93 3.56
C GLY A 28 6.75 8.70 3.84
N VAL A 29 5.61 8.19 3.34
CA VAL A 29 4.30 8.83 3.52
C VAL A 29 3.88 8.85 4.99
N THR A 30 3.97 7.69 5.66
CA THR A 30 3.45 7.54 7.02
C THR A 30 4.29 8.28 8.06
N ARG A 31 5.63 8.34 7.89
CA ARG A 31 6.52 9.16 8.73
C ARG A 31 6.32 10.66 8.55
N ALA A 32 5.92 11.10 7.35
CA ALA A 32 5.53 12.49 7.11
C ALA A 32 4.17 12.85 7.73
N GLY A 33 3.53 11.93 8.47
CA GLY A 33 2.23 12.14 9.10
C GLY A 33 1.05 11.82 8.19
N GLY A 34 1.28 11.43 6.93
CA GLY A 34 0.24 10.99 6.01
C GLY A 34 -0.38 9.66 6.45
N ILE A 35 -1.62 9.41 6.02
CA ILE A 35 -2.28 8.11 6.18
C ILE A 35 -2.16 7.36 4.86
N ALA A 36 -1.76 6.10 4.92
CA ALA A 36 -1.64 5.22 3.77
C ALA A 36 -2.65 4.08 3.86
N ALA A 37 -3.11 3.57 2.72
CA ALA A 37 -3.85 2.32 2.64
C ALA A 37 -3.06 1.32 1.80
N LEU A 38 -3.02 0.06 2.24
CA LEU A 38 -2.50 -1.07 1.49
C LEU A 38 -3.62 -2.09 1.24
N ILE A 39 -3.89 -2.36 -0.02
CA ILE A 39 -4.83 -3.36 -0.53
C ILE A 39 -4.05 -4.65 -0.78
N ASP A 40 -4.07 -5.52 0.22
CA ASP A 40 -3.41 -6.82 0.14
C ASP A 40 -4.34 -7.86 -0.49
N SER A 41 -4.16 -8.08 -1.78
CA SER A 41 -4.95 -9.04 -2.56
C SER A 41 -4.51 -10.50 -2.36
N GLU A 42 -3.30 -10.75 -1.86
CA GLU A 42 -2.74 -12.10 -1.74
C GLU A 42 -2.58 -12.57 -0.28
N ASP A 43 -2.92 -11.70 0.68
CA ASP A 43 -2.63 -11.87 2.11
C ASP A 43 -1.14 -12.16 2.34
N ALA A 44 -0.29 -11.37 1.67
CA ALA A 44 1.15 -11.58 1.59
C ALA A 44 1.97 -10.52 2.34
N LEU A 45 1.34 -9.51 2.94
CA LEU A 45 2.05 -8.54 3.77
C LEU A 45 2.60 -9.23 5.02
N ASP A 46 3.92 -9.12 5.21
CA ASP A 46 4.55 -9.37 6.50
C ASP A 46 4.65 -8.07 7.30
N VAL A 47 3.93 -8.01 8.42
CA VAL A 47 3.79 -6.81 9.25
C VAL A 47 5.12 -6.45 9.92
N GLU A 48 5.91 -7.45 10.31
CA GLU A 48 7.21 -7.25 10.95
C GLU A 48 8.21 -6.63 9.97
N SER A 49 8.27 -7.12 8.73
CA SER A 49 9.08 -6.52 7.66
C SER A 49 8.66 -5.09 7.34
N ALA A 50 7.35 -4.79 7.35
CA ALA A 50 6.86 -3.43 7.15
C ALA A 50 7.29 -2.47 8.27
N ALA A 51 7.21 -2.93 9.52
CA ALA A 51 7.69 -2.17 10.68
C ALA A 51 9.22 -1.94 10.60
N HIS A 52 10.01 -2.97 10.25
CA HIS A 52 11.46 -2.85 10.07
C HIS A 52 11.84 -1.92 8.91
N ALA A 53 11.07 -1.92 7.81
CA ALA A 53 11.21 -0.96 6.73
C ALA A 53 10.83 0.48 7.15
N GLY A 54 10.21 0.62 8.32
CA GLY A 54 9.91 1.90 8.96
C GLY A 54 8.56 2.49 8.63
N VAL A 55 7.61 1.65 8.24
CA VAL A 55 6.21 2.04 8.07
C VAL A 55 5.61 2.30 9.44
N GLU A 56 5.01 3.48 9.64
CA GLU A 56 4.25 3.77 10.86
C GLU A 56 2.91 3.04 10.81
N LEU A 57 2.86 1.82 11.36
CA LEU A 57 1.69 0.93 11.26
C LEU A 57 0.39 1.55 11.78
N LYS A 58 0.47 2.46 12.77
CA LYS A 58 -0.69 3.21 13.29
C LYS A 58 -1.36 4.12 12.23
N ARG A 59 -0.65 4.42 11.13
CA ARG A 59 -1.10 5.26 10.01
C ARG A 59 -1.31 4.45 8.73
N LEU A 60 -1.26 3.12 8.81
CA LEU A 60 -1.49 2.22 7.70
C LEU A 60 -2.83 1.50 7.86
N LEU A 61 -3.76 1.75 6.94
CA LEU A 61 -4.94 0.91 6.78
C LEU A 61 -4.57 -0.32 5.94
N TRP A 62 -4.55 -1.48 6.57
CA TRP A 62 -4.33 -2.75 5.86
C TRP A 62 -5.67 -3.40 5.50
N VAL A 63 -5.99 -3.43 4.21
CA VAL A 63 -7.20 -4.04 3.67
C VAL A 63 -6.87 -5.40 3.10
N ARG A 64 -7.40 -6.45 3.73
CA ARG A 64 -7.21 -7.84 3.30
C ARG A 64 -8.35 -8.28 2.41
N CYS A 65 -8.08 -8.54 1.13
CA CYS A 65 -9.12 -8.88 0.16
C CYS A 65 -9.29 -10.38 -0.10
N GLY A 66 -8.35 -11.20 0.38
CA GLY A 66 -8.36 -12.64 0.14
C GLY A 66 -8.01 -13.01 -1.31
N ARG A 67 -7.31 -14.14 -1.47
CA ARG A 67 -6.74 -14.63 -2.74
C ARG A 67 -7.73 -14.86 -3.89
N VAL A 68 -9.04 -14.86 -3.63
CA VAL A 68 -10.07 -15.31 -4.58
C VAL A 68 -10.89 -14.16 -5.17
N ARG A 69 -10.87 -12.95 -4.58
CA ARG A 69 -11.82 -11.87 -4.92
C ARG A 69 -11.13 -10.61 -5.45
N ARG A 70 -10.60 -10.67 -6.68
CA ARG A 70 -10.01 -9.50 -7.36
C ARG A 70 -10.95 -8.29 -7.41
N GLN A 71 -12.25 -8.53 -7.59
CA GLN A 71 -13.27 -7.47 -7.57
C GLN A 71 -13.35 -6.76 -6.21
N ALA A 72 -13.04 -7.43 -5.11
CA ALA A 72 -13.03 -6.80 -3.78
C ALA A 72 -11.88 -5.80 -3.65
N ALA A 73 -10.69 -6.12 -4.17
CA ALA A 73 -9.55 -5.21 -4.20
C ALA A 73 -9.85 -3.95 -5.01
N LEU A 74 -10.39 -4.11 -6.23
CA LEU A 74 -10.74 -2.97 -7.08
C LEU A 74 -11.82 -2.06 -6.46
N ARG A 75 -12.83 -2.65 -5.80
CA ARG A 75 -13.84 -1.88 -5.06
C ARG A 75 -13.25 -1.12 -3.89
N ALA A 76 -12.34 -1.75 -3.13
CA ALA A 76 -11.64 -1.08 -2.04
C ALA A 76 -10.80 0.10 -2.55
N VAL A 77 -10.05 -0.09 -3.64
CA VAL A 77 -9.30 1.01 -4.29
C VAL A 77 -10.23 2.15 -4.70
N ASP A 78 -11.34 1.88 -5.41
CA ASP A 78 -12.29 2.92 -5.85
C ASP A 78 -12.88 3.69 -4.65
N MET A 79 -13.24 3.00 -3.58
CA MET A 79 -13.76 3.64 -2.36
C MET A 79 -12.71 4.53 -1.69
N LEU A 80 -11.48 4.03 -1.50
CA LEU A 80 -10.43 4.75 -0.78
C LEU A 80 -9.82 5.89 -1.61
N ALA A 81 -9.72 5.74 -2.93
CA ALA A 81 -9.22 6.79 -3.81
C ALA A 81 -10.14 8.03 -3.81
N ARG A 82 -11.43 7.86 -3.51
CA ARG A 82 -12.39 8.96 -3.35
C ARG A 82 -12.29 9.64 -1.99
N CYS A 83 -11.62 9.03 -1.02
CA CYS A 83 -11.43 9.60 0.31
C CYS A 83 -10.24 10.57 0.31
N ARG A 84 -10.49 11.84 0.71
CA ARG A 84 -9.44 12.87 0.83
C ARG A 84 -8.40 12.62 1.94
N GLY A 85 -8.60 11.59 2.78
CA GLY A 85 -7.76 11.32 3.95
C GLY A 85 -6.52 10.47 3.68
N PHE A 86 -6.45 9.77 2.54
CA PHE A 86 -5.31 8.91 2.20
C PHE A 86 -4.35 9.65 1.27
N ALA A 87 -3.09 9.73 1.69
CA ALA A 87 -2.01 10.28 0.87
C ALA A 87 -1.55 9.29 -0.20
N VAL A 88 -1.73 7.98 0.05
CA VAL A 88 -1.46 6.91 -0.93
C VAL A 88 -2.42 5.74 -0.69
N VAL A 89 -2.89 5.14 -1.78
CA VAL A 89 -3.61 3.85 -1.80
C VAL A 89 -2.78 2.94 -2.68
N ALA A 90 -2.24 1.86 -2.10
CA ALA A 90 -1.34 0.92 -2.75
C ALA A 90 -1.89 -0.49 -2.75
#